data_AF-A0A834T115-F1
#
_entry.id   AF-A0A834T115-F1
#
_cell.length_a   1.000
_cell.length_b   1.000
_cell.length_c   1.000
_cell.angle_alpha   90.00
_cell.angle_beta   90.00
_cell.angle_gamma   90.00
#
_symmetry.space_group_name_H-M   'P 1'
#
loop_
_entity.id
_entity.type
_entity.pdbx_description
1 polymer ?
#
loop_
_entity_poly.entity_id
_entity_poly.type
_entity_poly.pdbx_seq_one_letter_code
_entity_poly.pdbx_strand_id
1 'polypeptide(L)'
;MEQQPLKLLCQRIGCNATFTDDHNPDGSCQYHESPIFHDGMKEWSCCKKRSHDFSLFLEIPGCKTGKHTTEKQVFAQVKKNTISAPAAVPSTAAASTDSSTKDSCSRCRQGFFCSDHGSQIKPVNFAGNTSSESKASVEVPKQPKKIVDINEIQTCKNQGCGKPFKEKDNHETACSYHPGPAVFHDRMRGWKCCDIHVKEFDEFMAIPPCTKGWHNADPAS
;
A
#
# COMPACT_ATOMS: atom_id res chain seq x y z
N MET A 1 36.49 -21.65 -26.24
CA MET A 1 35.49 -21.22 -25.24
C MET A 1 34.38 -20.53 -25.99
N GLU A 2 33.23 -21.17 -26.17
CA GLU A 2 32.04 -20.47 -26.66
C GLU A 2 31.51 -19.57 -25.55
N GLN A 3 31.44 -18.27 -25.80
CA GLN A 3 30.76 -17.35 -24.91
C GLN A 3 29.26 -17.48 -25.17
N GLN A 4 28.50 -17.92 -24.17
CA GLN A 4 27.04 -17.98 -24.31
C GLN A 4 26.49 -16.57 -24.48
N PRO A 5 25.61 -16.30 -25.47
CA PRO A 5 25.11 -14.97 -25.72
C PRO A 5 24.26 -14.47 -24.54
N LEU A 6 24.52 -13.26 -24.10
CA LEU A 6 23.84 -12.65 -22.96
C LEU A 6 22.37 -12.41 -23.28
N LYS A 7 21.48 -13.06 -22.53
CA LYS A 7 20.03 -12.87 -22.62
C LYS A 7 19.62 -11.64 -21.82
N LEU A 8 19.15 -10.61 -22.51
CA LEU A 8 18.65 -9.37 -21.95
C LEU A 8 17.12 -9.41 -21.86
N LEU A 9 16.54 -8.75 -20.86
CA LEU A 9 15.09 -8.58 -20.76
C LEU A 9 14.66 -7.28 -21.47
N CYS A 10 13.58 -7.34 -22.26
CA CYS A 10 12.99 -6.15 -22.85
C CYS A 10 12.38 -5.24 -21.76
N GLN A 11 12.60 -3.93 -21.85
CA GLN A 11 12.06 -2.93 -20.93
C GLN A 11 10.97 -2.05 -21.56
N ARG A 12 10.50 -2.38 -22.77
CA ARG A 12 9.32 -1.74 -23.37
C ARG A 12 8.05 -2.27 -22.71
N ILE A 13 7.13 -1.37 -22.35
CA ILE A 13 5.91 -1.74 -21.64
C ILE A 13 5.02 -2.64 -22.52
N GLY A 14 4.50 -3.73 -21.95
CA GLY A 14 3.75 -4.76 -22.69
C GLY A 14 4.62 -5.83 -23.36
N CYS A 15 5.96 -5.74 -23.26
CA CYS A 15 6.88 -6.78 -23.73
C CYS A 15 7.69 -7.36 -22.57
N ASN A 16 7.40 -8.63 -22.21
CA ASN A 16 8.14 -9.37 -21.18
C ASN A 16 9.15 -10.38 -21.78
N ALA A 17 9.52 -10.20 -23.06
CA ALA A 17 10.39 -11.14 -23.78
C ALA A 17 11.87 -10.96 -23.40
N THR A 18 12.60 -12.08 -23.34
CA THR A 18 14.07 -12.07 -23.33
C THR A 18 14.60 -12.16 -24.75
N PHE A 19 15.66 -11.41 -25.05
CA PHE A 19 16.29 -11.32 -26.36
C PHE A 19 17.82 -11.36 -26.22
N THR A 20 18.53 -11.68 -27.30
CA THR A 20 19.98 -11.48 -27.42
C THR A 20 20.23 -10.39 -28.44
N ASP A 21 21.35 -9.67 -28.34
CA ASP A 21 21.64 -8.55 -29.25
C ASP A 21 21.67 -9.01 -30.73
N ASP A 22 22.27 -10.18 -30.98
CA ASP A 22 22.34 -10.83 -32.29
C ASP A 22 20.98 -11.29 -32.85
N HIS A 23 19.94 -11.41 -32.02
CA HIS A 23 18.62 -11.93 -32.41
C HIS A 23 17.49 -10.95 -32.04
N ASN A 24 17.65 -9.71 -32.50
CA ASN A 24 16.72 -8.60 -32.26
C ASN A 24 16.24 -7.93 -33.58
N PRO A 25 15.51 -8.65 -34.45
CA PRO A 25 15.03 -8.10 -35.72
C PRO A 25 13.91 -7.07 -35.50
N ASP A 26 13.81 -6.11 -36.42
CA ASP A 26 12.75 -5.10 -36.43
C ASP A 26 11.37 -5.76 -36.50
N GLY A 27 10.58 -5.58 -35.44
CA GLY A 27 9.21 -6.08 -35.33
C GLY A 27 9.01 -7.21 -34.31
N SER A 28 10.09 -7.80 -33.79
CA SER A 28 10.04 -8.87 -32.77
C SER A 28 9.42 -8.43 -31.43
N CYS A 29 9.58 -7.15 -31.07
CA CYS A 29 9.00 -6.60 -29.85
C CYS A 29 7.62 -6.00 -30.12
N GLN A 30 6.57 -6.55 -29.50
CA GLN A 30 5.25 -5.91 -29.39
C GLN A 30 5.13 -5.16 -28.07
N TYR A 31 4.78 -3.87 -28.10
CA TYR A 31 4.78 -2.99 -26.92
C TYR A 31 3.75 -1.85 -27.03
N HIS A 32 3.53 -1.14 -25.92
CA HIS A 32 2.80 0.14 -25.86
C HIS A 32 3.76 1.29 -25.58
N GLU A 33 3.33 2.51 -25.92
CA GLU A 33 4.02 3.74 -25.53
C GLU A 33 3.68 4.13 -24.10
N SER A 34 2.78 5.11 -23.92
CA SER A 34 2.55 5.76 -22.63
C SER A 34 1.20 5.34 -22.04
N PRO A 35 1.14 4.99 -20.75
CA PRO A 35 -0.13 4.87 -20.05
C PRO A 35 -0.71 6.26 -19.75
N ILE A 36 -2.02 6.40 -19.90
CA ILE A 36 -2.81 7.59 -19.58
C ILE A 36 -3.83 7.18 -18.50
N PHE A 37 -3.97 8.01 -17.47
CA PHE A 37 -4.89 7.77 -16.37
C PHE A 37 -5.86 8.95 -16.24
N HIS A 38 -7.13 8.74 -16.58
CA HIS A 38 -8.22 9.70 -16.44
C HIS A 38 -9.47 9.02 -15.86
N ASP A 39 -10.23 9.70 -15.01
CA ASP A 39 -11.55 9.27 -14.53
C ASP A 39 -11.63 7.79 -14.04
N GLY A 40 -10.58 7.34 -13.34
CA GLY A 40 -10.44 5.95 -12.86
C GLY A 40 -10.07 4.91 -13.91
N MET A 41 -10.16 5.23 -15.20
CA MET A 41 -9.74 4.39 -16.32
C MET A 41 -8.24 4.50 -16.61
N LYS A 42 -7.67 3.37 -17.02
CA LYS A 42 -6.30 3.22 -17.52
C LYS A 42 -6.39 3.05 -19.03
N GLU A 43 -5.71 3.88 -19.82
CA GLU A 43 -5.73 3.86 -21.30
C GLU A 43 -4.31 3.87 -21.87
N TRP A 44 -4.06 3.15 -22.97
CA TRP A 44 -2.81 3.27 -23.72
C TRP A 44 -2.89 4.41 -24.75
N SER A 45 -1.91 5.34 -24.71
CA SER A 45 -1.82 6.47 -25.65
C SER A 45 -1.82 6.02 -27.12
N CYS A 46 -1.20 4.88 -27.39
CA CYS A 46 -0.92 4.40 -28.75
C CYS A 46 -2.12 3.77 -29.47
N CYS A 47 -3.08 3.18 -28.73
CA CYS A 47 -4.16 2.38 -29.32
C CYS A 47 -5.53 2.57 -28.65
N LYS A 48 -5.65 3.43 -27.63
CA LYS A 48 -6.91 3.76 -26.96
C LYS A 48 -7.65 2.59 -26.30
N LYS A 49 -7.04 1.40 -26.27
CA LYS A 49 -7.45 0.28 -25.43
C LYS A 49 -7.35 0.72 -23.97
N ARG A 50 -8.42 0.46 -23.23
CA ARG A 50 -8.60 0.92 -21.85
C ARG A 50 -9.21 -0.16 -20.96
N SER A 51 -8.96 -0.06 -19.66
CA SER A 51 -9.52 -0.93 -18.64
C SER A 51 -9.79 -0.14 -17.34
N HIS A 52 -10.81 -0.56 -16.59
CA HIS A 52 -11.03 -0.10 -15.22
C HIS A 52 -10.17 -0.88 -14.22
N ASP A 53 -9.82 -2.12 -14.51
CA ASP A 53 -8.89 -2.93 -13.70
C ASP A 53 -7.42 -2.72 -14.14
N PHE A 54 -6.49 -2.79 -13.19
CA PHE A 54 -5.06 -2.56 -13.44
C PHE A 54 -4.33 -3.80 -13.97
N SER A 55 -4.69 -5.01 -13.55
CA SER A 55 -4.09 -6.25 -14.06
C SER A 55 -4.49 -6.45 -15.52
N LEU A 56 -5.80 -6.37 -15.81
CA LEU A 56 -6.32 -6.43 -17.18
C LEU A 56 -5.74 -5.34 -18.09
N PHE A 57 -5.34 -4.18 -17.54
CA PHE A 57 -4.67 -3.11 -18.30
C PHE A 57 -3.25 -3.48 -18.74
N LEU A 58 -2.49 -4.15 -17.87
CA LEU A 58 -1.15 -4.65 -18.18
C LEU A 58 -1.16 -5.86 -19.11
N GLU A 59 -2.21 -6.67 -19.06
CA GLU A 59 -2.44 -7.81 -19.96
C GLU A 59 -2.82 -7.41 -21.39
N ILE A 60 -3.16 -6.14 -21.64
CA ILE A 60 -3.50 -5.66 -22.99
C ILE A 60 -2.28 -5.88 -23.92
N PRO A 61 -2.40 -6.67 -25.00
CA PRO A 61 -1.27 -6.95 -25.88
C PRO A 61 -0.78 -5.68 -26.60
N GLY A 62 0.55 -5.56 -26.70
CA GLY A 62 1.26 -4.42 -27.28
C GLY A 62 0.73 -3.99 -28.65
N CYS A 63 0.56 -2.69 -28.84
CA CYS A 63 -0.04 -2.14 -30.06
C CYS A 63 0.98 -1.79 -31.16
N LYS A 64 2.24 -1.51 -30.79
CA LYS A 64 3.33 -1.13 -31.69
C LYS A 64 4.35 -2.26 -31.80
N THR A 65 5.04 -2.31 -32.93
CA THR A 65 6.13 -3.24 -33.21
C THR A 65 7.47 -2.52 -33.29
N GLY A 66 8.59 -3.25 -33.13
CA GLY A 66 9.95 -2.70 -33.21
C GLY A 66 10.99 -3.65 -32.64
N LYS A 67 12.20 -3.15 -32.36
CA LYS A 67 13.25 -3.91 -31.65
C LYS A 67 13.04 -3.90 -30.14
N HIS A 68 13.41 -5.00 -29.49
CA HIS A 68 13.58 -5.05 -28.05
C HIS A 68 14.67 -4.06 -27.62
N THR A 69 14.56 -3.52 -26.41
CA THR A 69 15.60 -2.66 -25.81
C THR A 69 15.67 -2.91 -24.32
N THR A 70 16.86 -2.78 -23.74
CA THR A 70 17.10 -2.77 -22.29
C THR A 70 17.01 -1.35 -21.71
N GLU A 71 16.64 -0.35 -22.51
CA GLU A 71 16.44 1.03 -22.04
C GLU A 71 15.02 1.25 -21.52
N LYS A 72 14.92 1.60 -20.22
CA LYS A 72 13.66 1.97 -19.57
C LYS A 72 13.10 3.25 -20.18
N GLN A 73 11.92 3.15 -20.79
CA GLN A 73 11.24 4.31 -21.36
C GLN A 73 10.91 5.34 -20.26
N VAL A 74 11.47 6.56 -20.39
CA VAL A 74 11.25 7.65 -19.44
C VAL A 74 10.05 8.48 -19.91
N PHE A 75 8.89 8.26 -19.28
CA PHE A 75 7.69 9.05 -19.56
C PHE A 75 7.83 10.43 -18.93
N ALA A 76 8.02 11.45 -19.76
CA ALA A 76 7.98 12.84 -19.32
C ALA A 76 6.62 13.12 -18.66
N GLN A 77 6.64 13.49 -17.38
CA GLN A 77 5.41 13.82 -16.66
C GLN A 77 4.77 15.06 -17.28
N VAL A 78 3.54 14.91 -17.76
CA VAL A 78 2.76 16.04 -18.29
C VAL A 78 2.58 17.05 -17.17
N LYS A 79 3.12 18.26 -17.38
CA LYS A 79 2.91 19.40 -16.48
C LYS A 79 1.41 19.65 -16.38
N LYS A 80 0.84 19.46 -15.19
CA LYS A 80 -0.58 19.72 -14.93
C LYS A 80 -0.81 21.22 -14.99
N ASN A 81 -1.34 21.72 -16.10
CA ASN A 81 -1.89 23.07 -16.15
C ASN A 81 -3.07 23.14 -15.16
N THR A 82 -2.96 24.03 -14.19
CA THR A 82 -3.98 24.28 -13.18
C THR A 82 -5.23 24.88 -13.84
N ILE A 83 -6.35 24.17 -13.79
CA ILE A 83 -7.66 24.70 -14.18
C ILE A 83 -8.37 25.17 -12.90
N SER A 84 -8.87 26.41 -12.92
CA SER A 84 -9.57 27.03 -11.80
C SER A 84 -10.93 26.39 -11.50
N ALA A 85 -11.38 26.56 -10.25
CA ALA A 85 -12.59 25.95 -9.69
C ALA A 85 -13.92 26.48 -10.30
N PRO A 86 -15.06 25.75 -10.13
CA PRO A 86 -16.30 26.00 -10.86
C PRO A 86 -17.29 26.93 -10.16
N ALA A 87 -18.32 27.37 -10.89
CA ALA A 87 -19.49 28.08 -10.36
C ALA A 87 -20.75 27.17 -10.31
N ALA A 88 -21.62 27.40 -9.32
CA ALA A 88 -22.93 26.73 -9.14
C ALA A 88 -24.03 27.42 -10.00
N VAL A 89 -25.27 26.96 -10.23
CA VAL A 89 -26.37 26.24 -9.49
C VAL A 89 -27.40 25.71 -10.56
N PRO A 90 -28.68 25.30 -10.31
CA PRO A 90 -29.39 24.69 -9.16
C PRO A 90 -30.15 23.35 -9.50
N SER A 91 -30.96 22.83 -8.57
CA SER A 91 -31.65 21.52 -8.59
C SER A 91 -33.07 21.48 -9.18
N THR A 92 -33.59 20.26 -9.46
CA THR A 92 -35.03 19.90 -9.48
C THR A 92 -35.28 18.50 -8.83
N ALA A 93 -36.47 18.29 -8.26
CA ALA A 93 -36.92 17.08 -7.53
C ALA A 93 -37.62 16.05 -8.46
N ALA A 94 -38.11 14.85 -8.08
CA ALA A 94 -38.37 14.17 -6.79
C ALA A 94 -38.30 12.60 -7.00
N ALA A 95 -38.74 11.65 -6.16
CA ALA A 95 -39.51 11.62 -4.90
C ALA A 95 -39.28 10.35 -4.04
N SER A 96 -39.74 10.41 -2.78
CA SER A 96 -40.19 9.38 -1.81
C SER A 96 -39.95 7.86 -2.00
N THR A 97 -39.34 7.22 -0.99
CA THR A 97 -40.00 6.18 -0.15
C THR A 97 -39.21 5.91 1.15
N ASP A 98 -39.91 5.36 2.15
CA ASP A 98 -39.56 5.27 3.59
C ASP A 98 -38.24 4.56 3.95
N SER A 99 -37.43 5.15 4.85
CA SER A 99 -36.47 4.48 5.77
C SER A 99 -35.73 5.50 6.67
N SER A 100 -36.34 5.92 7.77
CA SER A 100 -35.89 7.02 8.66
C SER A 100 -34.61 6.78 9.49
N THR A 101 -33.71 5.88 9.09
CA THR A 101 -32.38 5.68 9.73
C THR A 101 -31.20 5.92 8.81
N LYS A 102 -31.40 5.98 7.48
CA LYS A 102 -30.31 6.12 6.50
C LYS A 102 -29.93 7.58 6.21
N ASP A 103 -30.86 8.53 6.35
CA ASP A 103 -30.63 9.94 6.00
C ASP A 103 -29.76 10.68 7.03
N SER A 104 -29.83 10.28 8.30
CA SER A 104 -29.00 10.81 9.40
C SER A 104 -27.50 10.51 9.22
N CYS A 105 -27.13 9.52 8.41
CA CYS A 105 -25.74 9.19 8.16
C CYS A 105 -25.17 10.02 7.01
N SER A 106 -24.30 10.98 7.35
CA SER A 106 -23.69 11.93 6.40
C SER A 106 -22.98 11.27 5.21
N ARG A 107 -22.48 10.04 5.38
CA ARG A 107 -21.86 9.23 4.31
C ARG A 107 -22.88 8.66 3.33
N CYS A 108 -23.97 8.09 3.85
CA CYS A 108 -24.97 7.41 3.02
C CYS A 108 -25.84 8.41 2.24
N ARG A 109 -26.10 9.60 2.81
CA ARG A 109 -26.79 10.72 2.12
C ARG A 109 -26.00 11.30 0.93
N GLN A 110 -24.69 11.07 0.87
CA GLN A 110 -23.82 11.46 -0.25
C GLN A 110 -23.69 10.36 -1.33
N GLY A 111 -24.52 9.31 -1.26
CA GLY A 111 -24.51 8.19 -2.22
C GLY A 111 -23.41 7.16 -2.00
N PHE A 112 -22.62 7.27 -0.92
CA PHE A 112 -21.58 6.30 -0.60
C PHE A 112 -22.13 5.12 0.23
N PHE A 113 -21.68 3.90 -0.10
CA PHE A 113 -22.05 2.71 0.66
C PHE A 113 -21.39 2.70 2.05
N CYS A 114 -22.13 2.22 3.05
CA CYS A 114 -21.80 2.33 4.47
C CYS A 114 -22.13 1.01 5.17
N SER A 115 -21.17 0.45 5.92
CA SER A 115 -21.25 -0.93 6.45
C SER A 115 -22.42 -1.18 7.41
N ASP A 116 -22.98 -0.13 8.00
CA ASP A 116 -24.09 -0.19 8.96
C ASP A 116 -25.48 -0.37 8.30
N HIS A 117 -25.61 -0.06 7.00
CA HIS A 117 -26.91 0.01 6.31
C HIS A 117 -26.94 -0.79 4.99
N GLY A 118 -26.12 -1.84 4.90
CA GLY A 118 -26.08 -2.75 3.75
C GLY A 118 -27.23 -3.76 3.78
N SER A 119 -28.29 -3.52 3.01
CA SER A 119 -29.47 -4.39 2.97
C SER A 119 -29.16 -5.80 2.43
N GLN A 120 -29.28 -6.79 3.34
CA GLN A 120 -29.87 -8.12 3.10
C GLN A 120 -29.36 -8.95 1.91
N ILE A 121 -28.46 -9.90 2.20
CA ILE A 121 -28.48 -11.22 1.55
C ILE A 121 -28.58 -12.28 2.66
N LYS A 122 -29.47 -13.26 2.47
CA LYS A 122 -29.91 -14.23 3.49
C LYS A 122 -28.76 -15.04 4.11
N PRO A 123 -28.70 -15.18 5.45
CA PRO A 123 -27.92 -16.25 6.08
C PRO A 123 -28.66 -17.60 5.93
N VAL A 124 -27.92 -18.67 5.68
CA VAL A 124 -28.39 -20.05 5.91
C VAL A 124 -27.79 -20.55 7.22
N ASN A 125 -28.65 -21.15 8.04
CA ASN A 125 -28.36 -21.51 9.42
C ASN A 125 -27.36 -22.66 9.53
N PHE A 126 -26.48 -22.60 10.54
CA PHE A 126 -26.30 -23.73 11.46
C PHE A 126 -26.27 -23.21 12.90
N ALA A 127 -27.20 -23.68 13.71
CA ALA A 127 -27.09 -23.63 15.17
C ALA A 127 -25.96 -24.57 15.61
N GLY A 128 -25.21 -24.36 16.70
CA GLY A 128 -25.44 -23.46 17.82
C GLY A 128 -25.73 -24.27 19.09
N ASN A 129 -24.96 -24.07 20.16
CA ASN A 129 -25.50 -24.11 21.52
C ASN A 129 -24.61 -23.35 22.51
N THR A 130 -25.22 -22.92 23.60
CA THR A 130 -24.62 -22.25 24.75
C THR A 130 -23.99 -23.24 25.74
N SER A 131 -23.01 -22.79 26.54
CA SER A 131 -22.97 -22.94 28.01
C SER A 131 -21.71 -22.28 28.61
N SER A 132 -21.82 -21.88 29.87
CA SER A 132 -20.85 -21.01 30.55
C SER A 132 -19.71 -21.75 31.25
N GLU A 133 -18.60 -21.02 31.43
CA GLU A 133 -17.79 -20.95 32.66
C GLU A 133 -17.14 -22.23 33.22
N SER A 134 -15.81 -22.35 33.03
CA SER A 134 -14.86 -22.56 34.15
C SER A 134 -13.39 -22.43 33.75
N LYS A 135 -12.56 -22.06 34.73
CA LYS A 135 -11.09 -21.95 34.63
C LYS A 135 -10.42 -23.23 34.12
N ALA A 136 -9.47 -23.07 33.20
CA ALA A 136 -8.28 -23.91 33.16
C ALA A 136 -7.07 -23.05 32.71
N SER A 137 -6.04 -23.00 33.54
CA SER A 137 -4.76 -22.39 33.18
C SER A 137 -4.07 -23.27 32.14
N VAL A 138 -3.75 -22.71 30.96
CA VAL A 138 -2.89 -23.38 29.97
C VAL A 138 -1.62 -22.54 29.83
N GLU A 139 -0.49 -23.21 30.06
CA GLU A 139 0.83 -22.59 30.06
C GLU A 139 1.18 -21.96 28.71
N VAL A 140 1.67 -20.73 28.76
CA VAL A 140 2.36 -20.10 27.63
C VAL A 140 3.65 -20.88 27.36
N PRO A 141 3.86 -21.44 26.15
CA PRO A 141 5.14 -22.02 25.78
C PRO A 141 6.20 -20.91 25.75
N LYS A 142 6.96 -20.83 26.83
CA LYS A 142 8.03 -19.87 27.07
C LYS A 142 9.12 -20.05 26.01
N GLN A 143 9.05 -19.25 24.95
CA GLN A 143 10.03 -19.29 23.86
C GLN A 143 11.46 -19.11 24.40
N PRO A 144 12.45 -19.78 23.80
CA PRO A 144 13.78 -19.90 24.38
C PRO A 144 14.45 -18.53 24.46
N LYS A 145 14.71 -18.09 25.69
CA LYS A 145 15.59 -16.93 25.95
C LYS A 145 16.97 -17.26 25.39
N LYS A 146 17.29 -16.75 24.21
CA LYS A 146 18.68 -16.72 23.74
C LYS A 146 19.50 -15.97 24.78
N ILE A 147 20.57 -16.59 25.24
CA ILE A 147 21.54 -15.97 26.14
C ILE A 147 22.36 -15.03 25.25
N VAL A 148 21.93 -13.78 25.15
CA VAL A 148 22.67 -12.72 24.47
C VAL A 148 23.84 -12.31 25.38
N ASP A 149 25.04 -12.21 24.83
CA ASP A 149 26.18 -11.71 25.62
C ASP A 149 25.96 -10.24 25.98
N ILE A 150 26.18 -9.89 27.24
CA ILE A 150 25.91 -8.56 27.83
C ILE A 150 26.72 -7.45 27.13
N ASN A 151 27.81 -7.82 26.45
CA ASN A 151 28.69 -6.91 25.71
C ASN A 151 28.42 -6.85 24.20
N GLU A 152 27.57 -7.73 23.66
CA GLU A 152 27.24 -7.79 22.24
C GLU A 152 26.46 -6.54 21.80
N ILE A 153 26.78 -6.02 20.61
CA ILE A 153 26.08 -4.87 20.05
C ILE A 153 24.84 -5.37 19.30
N GLN A 154 23.67 -5.06 19.83
CA GLN A 154 22.37 -5.35 19.22
C GLN A 154 21.78 -4.09 18.59
N THR A 155 20.97 -4.24 17.54
CA THR A 155 20.28 -3.11 16.90
C THR A 155 18.86 -2.97 17.45
N CYS A 156 18.52 -1.79 17.97
CA CYS A 156 17.18 -1.51 18.48
C CYS A 156 16.16 -1.42 17.33
N LYS A 157 15.17 -2.32 17.33
CA LYS A 157 14.06 -2.36 16.37
C LYS A 157 12.83 -1.54 16.80
N ASN A 158 12.87 -0.89 17.97
CA ASN A 158 11.80 0.03 18.37
C ASN A 158 11.63 1.15 17.33
N GLN A 159 10.37 1.45 16.98
CA GLN A 159 10.03 2.36 15.89
C GLN A 159 10.52 3.78 16.18
N GLY A 160 11.31 4.36 15.27
CA GLY A 160 11.98 5.66 15.47
C GLY A 160 13.30 5.62 16.25
N CYS A 161 13.78 4.44 16.67
CA CYS A 161 15.09 4.29 17.32
C CYS A 161 16.21 3.88 16.34
N GLY A 162 16.24 2.63 15.89
CA GLY A 162 17.25 2.10 14.95
C GLY A 162 18.71 2.04 15.46
N LYS A 163 18.98 2.49 16.69
CA LYS A 163 20.35 2.64 17.20
C LYS A 163 20.97 1.31 17.64
N PRO A 164 22.29 1.11 17.45
CA PRO A 164 23.03 0.05 18.13
C PRO A 164 23.08 0.34 19.63
N PHE A 165 22.90 -0.70 20.45
CA PHE A 165 22.96 -0.66 21.91
C PHE A 165 23.64 -1.92 22.45
N LYS A 166 24.07 -1.87 23.71
CA LYS A 166 24.56 -3.04 24.47
C LYS A 166 23.66 -3.22 25.68
N GLU A 167 23.42 -4.46 26.08
CA GLU A 167 22.50 -4.72 27.20
C GLU A 167 23.03 -4.15 28.52
N LYS A 168 24.36 -4.10 28.71
CA LYS A 168 24.99 -3.44 29.88
C LYS A 168 24.69 -1.94 30.03
N ASP A 169 24.37 -1.26 28.93
CA ASP A 169 24.10 0.19 28.89
C ASP A 169 22.58 0.47 28.72
N ASN A 170 21.78 -0.59 28.56
CA ASN A 170 20.33 -0.54 28.37
C ASN A 170 19.64 -0.24 29.71
N HIS A 171 18.72 0.71 29.71
CA HIS A 171 17.99 1.17 30.88
C HIS A 171 16.67 1.82 30.47
N GLU A 172 15.80 2.09 31.45
CA GLU A 172 14.41 2.56 31.23
C GLU A 172 14.26 3.91 30.49
N THR A 173 15.33 4.65 30.23
CA THR A 173 15.30 5.88 29.42
C THR A 173 16.29 5.90 28.25
N ALA A 174 16.95 4.78 27.97
CA ALA A 174 17.99 4.67 26.93
C ALA A 174 17.42 4.86 25.51
N CYS A 175 16.26 4.25 25.25
CA CYS A 175 15.61 4.26 23.94
C CYS A 175 14.49 5.30 23.92
N SER A 176 14.58 6.28 23.01
CA SER A 176 13.42 7.10 22.61
C SER A 176 12.77 6.47 21.37
N TYR A 177 11.46 6.19 21.41
CA TYR A 177 10.73 5.50 20.34
C TYR A 177 9.21 5.79 20.34
N HIS A 178 8.52 5.25 19.34
CA HIS A 178 7.06 5.21 19.22
C HIS A 178 6.52 3.81 19.57
N PRO A 179 5.80 3.63 20.69
CA PRO A 179 5.25 2.33 21.09
C PRO A 179 3.99 1.91 20.33
N GLY A 180 3.29 2.85 19.69
CA GLY A 180 2.09 2.57 18.89
C GLY A 180 2.42 2.32 17.41
N PRO A 181 1.61 1.55 16.67
CA PRO A 181 1.81 1.32 15.24
C PRO A 181 1.67 2.60 14.41
N ALA A 182 2.28 2.60 13.23
CA ALA A 182 2.08 3.66 12.24
C ALA A 182 0.62 3.68 11.73
N VAL A 183 0.13 4.88 11.42
CA VAL A 183 -1.26 5.15 11.01
C VAL A 183 -1.25 5.84 9.65
N PHE A 184 -2.04 5.29 8.73
CA PHE A 184 -2.20 5.81 7.37
C PHE A 184 -3.68 6.03 7.08
N HIS A 185 -4.18 7.25 7.28
CA HIS A 185 -5.57 7.62 7.03
C HIS A 185 -5.67 8.97 6.32
N ASP A 186 -6.58 9.07 5.35
CA ASP A 186 -6.88 10.29 4.59
C ASP A 186 -5.65 11.03 4.03
N ARG A 187 -4.70 10.26 3.45
CA ARG A 187 -3.38 10.71 2.96
C ARG A 187 -2.42 11.25 4.04
N MET A 188 -2.85 11.29 5.29
CA MET A 188 -2.03 11.63 6.45
C MET A 188 -1.29 10.40 6.98
N ARG A 189 -0.09 10.62 7.52
CA ARG A 189 0.78 9.61 8.14
C ARG A 189 1.10 10.02 9.57
N GLY A 190 1.05 9.10 10.52
CA GLY A 190 1.28 9.40 11.94
C GLY A 190 1.50 8.15 12.78
N TRP A 191 1.52 8.29 14.10
CA TRP A 191 1.75 7.18 15.05
C TRP A 191 0.60 7.05 16.04
N LYS A 192 0.08 5.84 16.34
CA LYS A 192 -1.02 5.68 17.31
C LYS A 192 -0.68 6.16 18.74
N CYS A 193 0.60 6.31 19.06
CA CYS A 193 1.07 6.72 20.38
C CYS A 193 1.23 8.25 20.54
N CYS A 194 1.06 9.02 19.47
CA CYS A 194 1.01 10.47 19.53
C CYS A 194 0.25 11.01 18.31
N ASP A 195 -0.79 11.84 18.52
CA ASP A 195 -1.68 12.34 17.47
C ASP A 195 -1.04 13.36 16.49
N ILE A 196 0.27 13.26 16.28
CA ILE A 196 1.02 13.94 15.23
C ILE A 196 0.72 13.22 13.91
N HIS A 197 0.10 13.95 12.98
CA HIS A 197 -0.24 13.46 11.65
C HIS A 197 0.26 14.46 10.61
N VAL A 198 1.04 13.97 9.65
CA VAL A 198 1.74 14.78 8.64
C VAL A 198 1.37 14.35 7.22
N LYS A 199 1.50 15.29 6.26
CA LYS A 199 1.14 15.05 4.86
C LYS A 199 2.26 14.37 4.09
N GLU A 200 3.51 14.73 4.34
CA GLU A 200 4.65 14.20 3.59
C GLU A 200 5.28 12.97 4.25
N PHE A 201 5.91 12.12 3.45
CA PHE A 201 6.52 10.87 3.93
C PHE A 201 7.84 11.12 4.67
N ASP A 202 8.66 12.05 4.18
CA ASP A 202 9.93 12.40 4.81
C ASP A 202 9.69 13.09 6.17
N GLU A 203 8.62 13.90 6.25
CA GLU A 203 8.14 14.50 7.50
C GLU A 203 7.69 13.43 8.50
N PHE A 204 7.07 12.33 8.04
CA PHE A 204 6.66 11.21 8.89
C PHE A 204 7.87 10.47 9.49
N MET A 205 8.92 10.26 8.69
CA MET A 205 10.18 9.69 9.17
C MET A 205 10.94 10.62 10.13
N ALA A 206 10.66 11.93 10.08
CA ALA A 206 11.23 12.94 10.96
C ALA A 206 10.40 13.22 12.24
N ILE A 207 9.24 12.55 12.44
CA ILE A 207 8.45 12.73 13.67
C ILE A 207 9.30 12.33 14.89
N PRO A 208 9.44 13.21 15.90
CA PRO A 208 10.26 12.90 17.06
C PRO A 208 9.59 11.82 17.95
N PRO A 209 10.38 10.85 18.47
CA PRO A 209 9.86 9.79 19.33
C PRO A 209 9.16 10.34 20.58
N CYS A 210 7.95 9.83 20.86
CA CYS A 210 7.10 10.34 21.94
C CYS A 210 7.29 9.64 23.30
N THR A 211 8.00 8.51 23.36
CA THR A 211 8.15 7.70 24.58
C THR A 211 9.61 7.34 24.83
N LYS A 212 9.99 7.22 26.10
CA LYS A 212 11.28 6.67 26.53
C LYS A 212 11.08 5.29 27.17
N GLY A 213 12.04 4.40 26.97
CA GLY A 213 12.02 3.04 27.50
C GLY A 213 13.33 2.31 27.26
N TRP A 214 13.27 0.99 27.40
CA TRP A 214 14.38 0.08 27.11
C TRP A 214 14.54 -0.09 25.59
N HIS A 215 15.78 -0.27 25.12
CA HIS A 215 16.02 -0.75 23.77
C HIS A 215 15.52 -2.20 23.64
N ASN A 216 14.95 -2.53 22.49
CA ASN A 216 14.50 -3.89 22.18
C ASN A 216 14.99 -4.29 20.78
N ALA A 217 15.69 -5.43 20.71
CA ALA A 217 16.16 -6.02 19.46
C ALA A 217 15.14 -6.97 18.82
N ASP A 218 14.07 -7.33 19.53
CA ASP A 218 12.98 -8.19 19.05
C ASP A 218 11.62 -7.80 19.68
N PRO A 219 11.06 -6.61 19.34
CA PRO A 219 9.69 -6.28 19.68
C PRO A 219 8.74 -7.23 18.96
N ALA A 220 7.77 -7.78 19.69
CA ALA A 220 6.67 -8.53 19.09
C ALA A 220 5.94 -7.62 18.09
N SER A 221 5.81 -8.11 16.86
CA SER A 221 5.32 -7.33 15.70
C SER A 221 3.81 -7.40 15.51
#